data_AF-A0A2V7HIR8-F1
#
_entry.id   AF-A0A2V7HIR8-F1
#
_cell.length_a   1.000
_cell.length_b   1.000
_cell.length_c   1.000
_cell.angle_alpha   90.00
_cell.angle_beta   90.00
_cell.angle_gamma   90.00
#
_symmetry.space_group_name_H-M   'P 1'
#
loop_
_entity.id
_entity.type
_entity.pdbx_description
1 polymer ?
#
loop_
_entity_poly.entity_id
_entity_poly.type
_entity_poly.pdbx_seq_one_letter_code
_entity_poly.pdbx_strand_id
1 'polypeptide(L)'
;MRTVPIERRPNKVAAAEFASPPPIDRRDRTFGAFLKSLPDVLVARDFLRVVSAIASAAKSRKAVVAMLGGHIVKTGLAPLLIDLMKRRVITHLAMNGSAAIHDYEIARFGATSEDVARGLVDGTFGMAEETGRGMNQAFTIGMKSGWGMGEALARALKEVPLSNGDLSVMLAAYRLGIPCTVHAALGAEIIHQHPATNGAAIGDTSHRDFRR
;
A
#
# COMPACT_ATOMS: atom_id res chain seq x y z
N MET A 1 18.91 48.23 9.33
CA MET A 1 18.36 47.20 8.41
C MET A 1 18.90 47.49 7.01
N ARG A 2 19.42 46.51 6.25
CA ARG A 2 19.94 46.71 4.88
C ARG A 2 19.13 45.86 3.90
N THR A 3 18.75 46.44 2.77
CA THR A 3 18.05 45.77 1.67
C THR A 3 19.02 45.49 0.53
N VAL A 4 18.65 44.59 -0.40
CA VAL A 4 19.43 44.26 -1.60
C VAL A 4 18.53 44.30 -2.85
N PRO A 5 19.04 44.73 -4.02
CA PRO A 5 18.32 44.69 -5.29
C PRO A 5 18.00 43.27 -5.75
N ILE A 6 16.92 43.10 -6.51
CA ILE A 6 16.43 41.79 -6.98
C ILE A 6 17.43 41.09 -7.91
N GLU A 7 18.21 41.85 -8.67
CA GLU A 7 19.21 41.37 -9.63
C GLU A 7 20.36 40.64 -8.93
N ARG A 8 20.59 40.91 -7.65
CA ARG A 8 21.64 40.27 -6.83
C ARG A 8 21.13 39.04 -6.08
N ARG A 9 19.83 38.75 -6.15
CA ARG A 9 19.20 37.61 -5.48
C ARG A 9 18.95 36.48 -6.48
N PRO A 10 19.57 35.29 -6.32
CA PRO A 10 19.21 34.14 -7.14
C PRO A 10 17.74 33.74 -6.89
N ASN A 11 16.96 33.69 -7.95
CA ASN A 11 15.56 33.25 -7.92
C ASN A 11 15.49 31.76 -8.30
N LYS A 12 14.73 30.98 -7.53
CA LYS A 12 14.60 29.52 -7.75
C LYS A 12 13.54 29.14 -8.79
N VAL A 13 12.73 30.10 -9.23
CA VAL A 13 11.58 29.89 -10.11
C VAL A 13 11.51 31.02 -11.13
N ALA A 14 11.31 30.66 -12.39
CA ALA A 14 11.02 31.56 -13.50
C ALA A 14 9.55 31.42 -13.93
N ALA A 15 8.99 32.48 -14.55
CA ALA A 15 7.62 32.46 -15.05
C ALA A 15 7.35 31.36 -16.08
N ALA A 16 8.38 30.91 -16.81
CA ALA A 16 8.29 29.80 -17.76
C ALA A 16 8.02 28.43 -17.10
N GLU A 17 8.24 28.29 -15.79
CA GLU A 17 7.96 27.06 -15.03
C GLU A 17 6.54 27.05 -14.44
N PHE A 18 5.76 28.11 -14.66
CA PHE A 18 4.39 28.20 -14.17
C PHE A 18 3.44 27.27 -14.92
N ALA A 19 2.35 26.93 -14.24
CA ALA A 19 1.30 26.11 -14.80
C ALA A 19 0.63 26.83 -15.99
N SER A 20 0.07 26.03 -16.90
CA SER A 20 -0.87 26.52 -17.90
C SER A 20 -2.28 26.02 -17.58
N PRO A 21 -3.34 26.76 -17.93
CA PRO A 21 -4.68 26.24 -17.81
C PRO A 21 -4.82 24.98 -18.71
N PRO A 22 -5.48 23.90 -18.23
CA PRO A 22 -5.77 22.75 -19.08
C PRO A 22 -6.54 23.19 -20.34
N PRO A 23 -6.31 22.56 -21.51
CA PRO A 23 -7.01 22.93 -22.74
C PRO A 23 -8.54 22.85 -22.57
N ILE A 24 -9.23 23.93 -22.93
CA ILE A 24 -10.70 24.02 -22.85
C ILE A 24 -11.35 23.46 -24.12
N ASP A 25 -10.60 23.43 -25.24
CA ASP A 25 -11.11 22.91 -26.51
C ASP A 25 -11.49 21.42 -26.40
N ARG A 26 -12.48 20.98 -27.19
CA ARG A 26 -13.00 19.62 -27.13
C ARG A 26 -12.03 18.55 -27.67
N ARG A 27 -10.88 18.93 -28.25
CA ARG A 27 -9.97 18.03 -28.97
C ARG A 27 -8.84 17.49 -28.08
N ASP A 28 -8.43 18.19 -27.01
CA ASP A 28 -7.41 17.68 -26.07
C ASP A 28 -7.80 17.79 -24.59
N ARG A 29 -8.92 17.15 -24.21
CA ARG A 29 -9.33 16.96 -22.81
C ARG A 29 -8.74 15.70 -22.16
N THR A 30 -7.53 15.31 -22.55
CA THR A 30 -6.91 14.09 -22.04
C THR A 30 -6.33 14.29 -20.63
N PHE A 31 -6.25 13.22 -19.82
CA PHE A 31 -5.53 13.30 -18.55
C PHE A 31 -4.03 13.62 -18.75
N GLY A 32 -3.47 13.23 -19.90
CA GLY A 32 -2.12 13.63 -20.31
C GLY A 32 -1.97 15.13 -20.51
N ALA A 33 -2.97 15.81 -21.09
CA ALA A 33 -2.98 17.26 -21.21
C ALA A 33 -3.04 17.95 -19.84
N PHE A 34 -3.82 17.43 -18.89
CA PHE A 34 -3.80 17.89 -17.50
C PHE A 34 -2.41 17.75 -16.87
N LEU A 35 -1.76 16.59 -17.00
CA LEU A 35 -0.41 16.38 -16.46
C LEU A 35 0.62 17.35 -17.05
N LYS A 36 0.53 17.65 -18.36
CA LYS A 36 1.40 18.61 -19.04
C LYS A 36 1.13 20.07 -18.63
N SER A 37 -0.04 20.35 -18.06
CA SER A 37 -0.42 21.71 -17.63
C SER A 37 0.08 22.02 -16.22
N LEU A 38 0.53 21.03 -15.46
CA LEU A 38 1.12 21.20 -14.14
C LEU A 38 2.42 22.02 -14.22
N PRO A 39 2.71 22.85 -13.20
CA PRO A 39 3.95 23.61 -13.18
C PRO A 39 5.13 22.66 -12.95
N ASP A 40 6.27 22.92 -13.59
CA ASP A 40 7.49 22.18 -13.31
C ASP A 40 8.23 22.81 -12.12
N VAL A 41 7.59 22.92 -10.96
CA VAL A 41 8.24 23.35 -9.71
C VAL A 41 7.74 22.58 -8.49
N LEU A 42 8.56 22.53 -7.44
CA LEU A 42 8.21 21.99 -6.13
C LEU A 42 7.55 20.59 -6.24
N VAL A 43 6.41 20.39 -5.58
CA VAL A 43 5.72 19.09 -5.49
C VAL A 43 5.22 18.60 -6.85
N ALA A 44 4.83 19.50 -7.76
CA ALA A 44 4.37 19.08 -9.09
C ALA A 44 5.51 18.47 -9.91
N ARG A 45 6.70 19.07 -9.85
CA ARG A 45 7.94 18.51 -10.42
C ARG A 45 8.26 17.14 -9.81
N ASP A 46 8.21 17.01 -8.49
CA ASP A 46 8.51 15.74 -7.82
C ASP A 46 7.49 14.65 -8.17
N PHE A 47 6.20 14.99 -8.23
CA PHE A 47 5.14 14.10 -8.68
C PHE A 47 5.39 13.58 -10.12
N LEU A 48 5.67 14.49 -11.07
CA LEU A 48 5.93 14.12 -12.46
C LEU A 48 7.19 13.25 -12.60
N ARG A 49 8.22 13.50 -11.78
CA ARG A 49 9.43 12.67 -11.72
C ARG A 49 9.12 11.25 -11.26
N VAL A 50 8.36 11.08 -10.18
CA VAL A 50 7.97 9.77 -9.65
C VAL A 50 7.14 8.99 -10.69
N VAL A 51 6.13 9.64 -11.29
CA VAL A 51 5.31 9.04 -12.36
C VAL A 51 6.17 8.60 -13.54
N SER A 52 7.08 9.47 -14.00
CA SER A 52 7.97 9.17 -15.13
C SER A 52 8.94 8.02 -14.83
N ALA A 53 9.46 7.96 -13.60
CA ALA A 53 10.36 6.89 -13.15
C ALA A 53 9.64 5.54 -13.13
N ILE A 54 8.44 5.47 -12.54
CA ILE A 54 7.63 4.23 -12.49
C ILE A 54 7.26 3.78 -13.91
N ALA A 55 6.76 4.70 -14.74
CA ALA A 55 6.37 4.38 -16.11
C ALA A 55 7.56 3.89 -16.95
N SER A 56 8.73 4.50 -16.79
CA SER A 56 9.95 4.10 -17.50
C SER A 56 10.47 2.75 -17.02
N ALA A 57 10.42 2.49 -15.70
CA ALA A 57 10.77 1.19 -15.14
C ALA A 57 9.87 0.08 -15.69
N ALA A 58 8.56 0.29 -15.69
CA ALA A 58 7.60 -0.66 -16.23
C ALA A 58 7.79 -0.92 -17.73
N LYS A 59 7.95 0.13 -18.55
CA LYS A 59 8.24 0.01 -20.00
C LYS A 59 9.53 -0.78 -20.27
N SER A 60 10.54 -0.58 -19.41
CA SER A 60 11.84 -1.25 -19.52
C SER A 60 11.85 -2.61 -18.80
N ARG A 61 10.71 -3.11 -18.32
CA ARG A 61 10.55 -4.36 -17.55
C ARG A 61 11.49 -4.46 -16.34
N LYS A 62 11.77 -3.33 -15.69
CA LYS A 62 12.49 -3.28 -14.40
C LYS A 62 11.53 -3.54 -13.26
N ALA A 63 12.06 -4.02 -12.14
CA ALA A 63 11.28 -4.24 -10.93
C ALA A 63 10.71 -2.91 -10.39
N VAL A 64 9.45 -2.95 -9.95
CA VAL A 64 8.79 -1.88 -9.22
C VAL A 64 8.18 -2.49 -7.96
N VAL A 65 8.72 -2.09 -6.81
CA VAL A 65 8.27 -2.54 -5.49
C VAL A 65 7.32 -1.50 -4.94
N ALA A 66 6.06 -1.88 -4.74
CA ALA A 66 5.09 -1.04 -4.06
C ALA A 66 5.14 -1.31 -2.56
N MET A 67 5.65 -0.34 -1.79
CA MET A 67 5.71 -0.39 -0.33
C MET A 67 4.55 0.42 0.26
N LEU A 68 3.69 -0.19 1.09
CA LEU A 68 2.47 0.48 1.57
C LEU A 68 2.09 0.18 3.02
N GLY A 69 1.45 1.16 3.64
CA GLY A 69 0.80 1.02 4.95
C GLY A 69 -0.73 0.98 4.85
N GLY A 70 -1.40 0.76 5.99
CA GLY A 70 -2.85 0.56 6.06
C GLY A 70 -3.73 1.62 5.39
N HIS A 71 -3.27 2.88 5.35
CA HIS A 71 -4.01 3.99 4.74
C HIS A 71 -4.31 3.76 3.25
N ILE A 72 -3.42 3.10 2.51
CA ILE A 72 -3.63 2.83 1.08
C ILE A 72 -4.79 1.86 0.87
N VAL A 73 -4.90 0.83 1.71
CA VAL A 73 -5.97 -0.17 1.59
C VAL A 73 -7.30 0.39 2.08
N LYS A 74 -7.34 0.96 3.29
CA LYS A 74 -8.59 1.44 3.90
C LYS A 74 -9.26 2.60 3.15
N THR A 75 -8.51 3.35 2.33
CA THR A 75 -9.05 4.44 1.50
C THR A 75 -9.53 3.97 0.11
N GLY A 76 -9.55 2.66 -0.14
CA GLY A 76 -10.16 2.09 -1.34
C GLY A 76 -9.25 2.08 -2.57
N LEU A 77 -7.92 2.21 -2.42
CA LEU A 77 -6.99 2.21 -3.56
C LEU A 77 -6.62 0.80 -4.05
N ALA A 78 -7.09 -0.26 -3.39
CA ALA A 78 -6.82 -1.64 -3.77
C ALA A 78 -7.11 -1.97 -5.25
N PRO A 79 -8.24 -1.55 -5.86
CA PRO A 79 -8.49 -1.82 -7.28
C PRO A 79 -7.42 -1.26 -8.22
N LEU A 80 -6.83 -0.10 -7.89
CA LEU A 80 -5.76 0.52 -8.68
C LEU A 80 -4.47 -0.28 -8.56
N LEU A 81 -4.11 -0.72 -7.35
CA LEU A 81 -2.94 -1.59 -7.13
C LEU A 81 -3.08 -2.91 -7.89
N ILE A 82 -4.28 -3.50 -7.85
CA ILE A 82 -4.59 -4.75 -8.56
C ILE A 82 -4.47 -4.56 -10.08
N ASP A 83 -4.98 -3.46 -10.64
CA ASP A 83 -4.83 -3.16 -12.06
C ASP A 83 -3.35 -2.98 -12.45
N LEU A 84 -2.57 -2.26 -11.64
CA LEU A 84 -1.12 -2.10 -11.87
C LEU A 84 -0.36 -3.42 -11.77
N MET A 85 -0.75 -4.33 -10.87
CA MET A 85 -0.22 -5.70 -10.80
C MET A 85 -0.58 -6.52 -12.04
N LYS A 86 -1.85 -6.47 -12.50
CA LYS A 86 -2.32 -7.15 -13.72
C LYS A 86 -1.53 -6.70 -14.96
N ARG A 87 -1.20 -5.40 -15.03
CA ARG A 87 -0.38 -4.81 -16.10
C ARG A 87 1.12 -5.04 -15.94
N ARG A 88 1.57 -5.75 -14.90
CA ARG A 88 2.98 -5.96 -14.54
C ARG A 88 3.75 -4.65 -14.34
N VAL A 89 3.05 -3.58 -13.96
CA VAL A 89 3.69 -2.33 -13.54
C VAL A 89 4.23 -2.51 -12.13
N ILE A 90 3.45 -3.05 -11.20
CA ILE A 90 3.93 -3.48 -9.87
C ILE A 90 4.39 -4.93 -9.98
N THR A 91 5.61 -5.21 -9.53
CA THR A 91 6.22 -6.55 -9.59
C THR A 91 6.48 -7.15 -8.21
N HIS A 92 6.33 -6.37 -7.14
CA HIS A 92 6.42 -6.82 -5.75
C HIS A 92 5.54 -5.93 -4.87
N LEU A 93 4.84 -6.53 -3.92
CA LEU A 93 4.06 -5.83 -2.91
C LEU A 93 4.70 -6.03 -1.55
N ALA A 94 5.07 -4.96 -0.86
CA ALA A 94 5.60 -5.01 0.50
C ALA A 94 4.73 -4.15 1.40
N MET A 95 4.28 -4.68 2.53
CA MET A 95 3.36 -3.94 3.38
C MET A 95 3.64 -4.15 4.88
N ASN A 96 3.19 -3.21 5.71
CA ASN A 96 3.18 -3.44 7.16
C ASN A 96 1.97 -4.29 7.56
N GLY A 97 1.90 -4.74 8.81
CA GLY A 97 0.80 -5.58 9.24
C GLY A 97 -0.54 -4.84 9.30
N SER A 98 -0.56 -3.51 9.47
CA SER A 98 -1.79 -2.71 9.37
C SER A 98 -2.44 -2.80 7.99
N ALA A 99 -1.66 -2.75 6.91
CA ALA A 99 -2.19 -2.98 5.56
C ALA A 99 -2.72 -4.41 5.38
N ALA A 100 -2.02 -5.39 5.92
CA ALA A 100 -2.45 -6.78 5.87
C ALA A 100 -3.77 -7.00 6.63
N ILE A 101 -3.96 -6.36 7.78
CA ILE A 101 -5.22 -6.39 8.55
C ILE A 101 -6.36 -5.80 7.73
N HIS A 102 -6.19 -4.58 7.20
CA HIS A 102 -7.23 -3.93 6.41
C HIS A 102 -7.60 -4.73 5.16
N ASP A 103 -6.61 -5.32 4.48
CA ASP A 103 -6.83 -6.15 3.30
C ASP A 103 -7.55 -7.46 3.65
N TYR A 104 -7.16 -8.10 4.75
CA TYR A 104 -7.80 -9.30 5.29
C TYR A 104 -9.28 -9.04 5.64
N GLU A 105 -9.56 -7.96 6.35
CA GLU A 105 -10.92 -7.61 6.78
C GLU A 105 -11.81 -7.20 5.61
N ILE A 106 -11.30 -6.41 4.65
CA ILE A 106 -12.03 -6.09 3.43
C ILE A 106 -12.36 -7.38 2.66
N ALA A 107 -11.40 -8.28 2.46
CA ALA A 107 -11.67 -9.51 1.73
C ALA A 107 -12.67 -10.41 2.42
N ARG A 108 -12.49 -10.63 3.73
CA ARG A 108 -13.28 -11.60 4.49
C ARG A 108 -14.64 -11.07 4.91
N PHE A 109 -14.72 -9.83 5.38
CA PHE A 109 -15.91 -9.26 6.00
C PHE A 109 -16.55 -8.16 5.16
N GLY A 110 -15.80 -7.54 4.26
CA GLY A 110 -16.30 -6.49 3.37
C GLY A 110 -16.21 -5.08 3.94
N ALA A 111 -15.73 -4.92 5.17
CA ALA A 111 -15.51 -3.65 5.85
C ALA A 111 -14.25 -3.75 6.73
N THR A 112 -13.66 -2.60 7.05
CA THR A 112 -12.48 -2.48 7.93
C THR A 112 -12.46 -1.08 8.55
N SER A 113 -11.52 -0.83 9.46
CA SER A 113 -11.36 0.42 10.25
C SER A 113 -12.43 0.57 11.33
N GLU A 114 -12.13 0.01 12.49
CA GLU A 114 -12.89 0.23 13.72
C GLU A 114 -12.77 1.67 14.26
N ASP A 115 -13.68 2.04 15.16
CA ASP A 115 -13.62 3.31 15.89
C ASP A 115 -12.58 3.22 17.02
N VAL A 116 -11.41 3.79 16.76
CA VAL A 116 -10.27 3.79 17.68
C VAL A 116 -10.61 4.48 19.00
N ALA A 117 -11.28 5.64 18.95
CA ALA A 117 -11.55 6.42 20.15
C ALA A 117 -12.49 5.68 21.09
N ARG A 118 -13.53 5.06 20.53
CA ARG A 118 -14.46 4.23 21.29
C ARG A 118 -13.78 2.99 21.85
N GLY A 119 -13.06 2.24 21.02
CA GLY A 119 -12.45 0.96 21.42
C GLY A 119 -11.34 1.11 22.45
N LEU A 120 -10.65 2.25 22.50
CA LEU A 120 -9.65 2.53 23.53
C LEU A 120 -10.27 2.76 24.91
N VAL A 121 -11.52 3.24 24.98
CA VAL A 121 -12.22 3.50 26.25
C VAL A 121 -12.63 2.21 26.93
N ASP A 122 -13.12 1.23 26.17
CA ASP A 122 -13.61 -0.06 26.70
C ASP A 122 -12.64 -1.23 26.53
N GLY A 123 -11.46 -0.98 25.95
CA GLY A 123 -10.42 -1.98 25.73
C GLY A 123 -10.70 -2.94 24.57
N THR A 124 -11.72 -2.66 23.75
CA THR A 124 -12.07 -3.49 22.60
C THR A 124 -11.27 -3.16 21.33
N PHE A 125 -10.54 -2.03 21.33
CA PHE A 125 -9.75 -1.62 20.17
C PHE A 125 -8.75 -2.72 19.79
N GLY A 126 -8.90 -3.22 18.56
CA GLY A 126 -8.01 -4.22 18.03
C GLY A 126 -8.29 -5.66 18.45
N MET A 127 -9.40 -5.90 19.15
CA MET A 127 -9.73 -7.18 19.77
C MET A 127 -10.79 -7.99 19.00
N ALA A 128 -10.98 -7.72 17.71
CA ALA A 128 -11.83 -8.52 16.84
C ALA A 128 -11.33 -9.97 16.77
N GLU A 129 -12.11 -10.89 17.36
CA GLU A 129 -11.77 -12.30 17.54
C GLU A 129 -11.46 -12.99 16.21
N GLU A 130 -12.30 -12.79 15.18
CA GLU A 130 -12.17 -13.45 13.90
C GLU A 130 -10.95 -12.96 13.10
N THR A 131 -10.62 -11.67 13.19
CA THR A 131 -9.41 -11.08 12.57
C THR A 131 -8.17 -11.60 13.29
N GLY A 132 -8.11 -11.41 14.61
CA GLY A 132 -6.96 -11.79 15.43
C GLY A 132 -6.67 -13.29 15.39
N ARG A 133 -7.69 -14.15 15.55
CA ARG A 133 -7.53 -15.60 15.47
C ARG A 133 -7.11 -16.05 14.07
N GLY A 134 -7.81 -15.57 13.03
CA GLY A 134 -7.57 -16.02 11.65
C GLY A 134 -6.16 -15.70 11.17
N MET A 135 -5.69 -14.47 11.39
CA MET A 135 -4.35 -14.06 10.98
C MET A 135 -3.24 -14.78 11.76
N ASN A 136 -3.38 -14.90 13.09
CA ASN A 136 -2.37 -15.61 13.90
C ASN A 136 -2.31 -17.12 13.59
N GLN A 137 -3.44 -17.75 13.28
CA GLN A 137 -3.47 -19.12 12.78
C GLN A 137 -2.73 -19.24 11.45
N ALA A 138 -2.96 -18.30 10.52
CA ALA A 138 -2.26 -18.25 9.24
C ALA A 138 -0.73 -18.14 9.44
N PHE A 139 -0.26 -17.30 10.37
CA PHE A 139 1.17 -17.19 10.69
C PHE A 139 1.73 -18.50 11.23
N THR A 140 1.01 -19.16 12.13
CA THR A 140 1.43 -20.45 12.71
C THR A 140 1.54 -21.54 11.64
N ILE A 141 0.59 -21.59 10.70
CA ILE A 141 0.64 -22.50 9.55
C ILE A 141 1.80 -22.13 8.62
N GLY A 142 1.99 -20.83 8.35
CA GLY A 142 3.08 -20.30 7.53
C GLY A 142 4.45 -20.71 8.06
N MET A 143 4.69 -20.53 9.36
CA MET A 143 5.91 -20.97 10.03
C MET A 143 6.17 -22.47 9.84
N LYS A 144 5.16 -23.32 10.08
CA LYS A 144 5.27 -24.79 9.91
C LYS A 144 5.51 -25.20 8.45
N SER A 145 4.97 -24.44 7.50
CA SER A 145 5.02 -24.74 6.06
C SER A 145 6.17 -24.04 5.34
N GLY A 146 6.92 -23.21 6.05
CA GLY A 146 8.04 -22.44 5.53
C GLY A 146 7.68 -21.21 4.68
N TRP A 147 6.43 -20.73 4.76
CA TRP A 147 5.94 -19.59 4.00
C TRP A 147 6.28 -18.25 4.67
N GLY A 148 6.38 -17.21 3.84
CA GLY A 148 6.39 -15.84 4.33
C GLY A 148 5.02 -15.39 4.84
N MET A 149 4.96 -14.31 5.60
CA MET A 149 3.73 -13.82 6.24
C MET A 149 2.65 -13.43 5.21
N GLY A 150 3.01 -12.70 4.16
CA GLY A 150 2.07 -12.32 3.10
C GLY A 150 1.52 -13.52 2.33
N GLU A 151 2.38 -14.50 2.02
CA GLU A 151 1.97 -15.75 1.39
C GLU A 151 1.04 -16.57 2.30
N ALA A 152 1.35 -16.66 3.59
CA ALA A 152 0.53 -17.38 4.56
C ALA A 152 -0.89 -16.79 4.68
N LEU A 153 -1.01 -15.45 4.71
CA LEU A 153 -2.30 -14.77 4.75
C LEU A 153 -3.10 -14.96 3.45
N ALA A 154 -2.47 -14.82 2.29
CA ALA A 154 -3.14 -15.03 1.01
C ALA A 154 -3.67 -16.48 0.88
N ARG A 155 -2.90 -17.46 1.34
CA ARG A 155 -3.34 -18.86 1.40
C ARG A 155 -4.50 -19.05 2.36
N ALA A 156 -4.45 -18.47 3.56
CA ALA A 156 -5.54 -18.57 4.53
C ALA A 156 -6.85 -17.96 4.00
N LEU A 157 -6.77 -16.81 3.32
CA LEU A 157 -7.94 -16.16 2.71
C LEU A 157 -8.62 -17.03 1.64
N LYS A 158 -7.88 -17.91 0.95
CA LYS A 158 -8.48 -18.82 -0.05
C LYS A 158 -9.37 -19.90 0.57
N GLU A 159 -9.15 -20.24 1.84
CA GLU A 159 -9.78 -21.37 2.51
C GLU A 159 -10.97 -20.95 3.39
N VAL A 160 -11.37 -19.67 3.34
CA VAL A 160 -12.47 -19.11 4.12
C VAL A 160 -13.49 -18.40 3.23
N PRO A 161 -14.74 -18.23 3.69
CA PRO A 161 -15.71 -17.39 2.98
C PRO A 161 -15.22 -15.95 2.85
N LEU A 162 -15.40 -15.36 1.67
CA LEU A 162 -14.96 -14.00 1.36
C LEU A 162 -16.14 -13.14 0.90
N SER A 163 -16.36 -12.01 1.58
CA SER A 163 -17.30 -10.99 1.11
C SER A 163 -16.79 -10.26 -0.14
N ASN A 164 -15.50 -9.88 -0.17
CA ASN A 164 -14.91 -9.09 -1.27
C ASN A 164 -13.51 -9.61 -1.66
N GLY A 165 -13.38 -10.91 -1.94
CA GLY A 165 -12.09 -11.52 -2.27
C GLY A 165 -11.34 -10.90 -3.47
N ASP A 166 -12.07 -10.31 -4.42
CA ASP A 166 -11.48 -9.64 -5.59
C ASP A 166 -10.92 -8.24 -5.29
N LEU A 167 -11.18 -7.70 -4.10
CA LEU A 167 -10.58 -6.45 -3.62
C LEU A 167 -9.31 -6.67 -2.80
N SER A 168 -8.94 -7.91 -2.47
CA SER A 168 -7.69 -8.14 -1.72
C SER A 168 -6.46 -8.05 -2.61
N VAL A 169 -5.55 -7.16 -2.24
CA VAL A 169 -4.25 -7.03 -2.89
C VAL A 169 -3.35 -8.23 -2.59
N MET A 170 -3.47 -8.87 -1.41
CA MET A 170 -2.71 -10.08 -1.08
C MET A 170 -3.17 -11.28 -1.94
N LEU A 171 -4.48 -11.49 -2.07
CA LEU A 171 -5.04 -12.54 -2.94
C LEU A 171 -4.72 -12.29 -4.41
N ALA A 172 -4.82 -11.05 -4.88
CA ALA A 172 -4.48 -10.69 -6.24
C ALA A 172 -2.99 -10.95 -6.54
N ALA A 173 -2.09 -10.54 -5.65
CA ALA A 173 -0.67 -10.80 -5.78
C ALA A 173 -0.37 -12.31 -5.86
N TYR A 174 -0.96 -13.09 -4.95
CA TYR A 174 -0.83 -14.55 -4.94
C TYR A 174 -1.33 -15.20 -6.24
N ARG A 175 -2.51 -14.80 -6.73
CA ARG A 175 -3.09 -15.32 -8.00
C ARG A 175 -2.24 -14.97 -9.22
N LEU A 176 -1.57 -13.82 -9.20
CA LEU A 176 -0.74 -13.33 -10.31
C LEU A 176 0.71 -13.83 -10.24
N GLY A 177 1.10 -14.54 -9.18
CA GLY A 177 2.49 -14.95 -8.93
C GLY A 177 3.42 -13.77 -8.62
N ILE A 178 2.86 -12.67 -8.07
CA ILE A 178 3.63 -11.50 -7.63
C ILE A 178 3.95 -11.69 -6.14
N PRO A 179 5.22 -11.58 -5.72
CA PRO A 179 5.57 -11.68 -4.31
C PRO A 179 4.84 -10.61 -3.48
N CYS A 180 4.28 -11.05 -2.36
CA CYS A 180 3.63 -10.20 -1.38
C CYS A 180 4.26 -10.46 -0.02
N THR A 181 4.92 -9.45 0.55
CA THR A 181 5.62 -9.52 1.83
C THR A 181 4.94 -8.65 2.88
N VAL A 182 4.86 -9.16 4.10
CA VAL A 182 4.33 -8.43 5.26
C VAL A 182 5.43 -8.32 6.32
N HIS A 183 5.76 -7.09 6.69
CA HIS A 183 6.81 -6.76 7.65
C HIS A 183 6.17 -6.30 8.95
N ALA A 184 6.00 -7.23 9.88
CA ALA A 184 5.38 -6.97 11.18
C ALA A 184 6.22 -5.99 12.02
N ALA A 185 5.55 -5.02 12.65
CA ALA A 185 6.14 -4.09 13.60
C ALA A 185 5.62 -4.44 15.00
N LEU A 186 6.30 -5.34 15.71
CA LEU A 186 5.87 -5.83 17.03
C LEU A 186 5.42 -4.68 17.96
N GLY A 187 4.19 -4.80 18.48
CA GLY A 187 3.52 -3.78 19.29
C GLY A 187 2.74 -2.69 18.53
N ALA A 188 2.91 -2.56 17.20
CA ALA A 188 2.17 -1.59 16.39
C ALA A 188 0.88 -2.17 15.79
N GLU A 189 0.84 -3.46 15.47
CA GLU A 189 -0.37 -4.11 14.98
C GLU A 189 -1.25 -4.68 16.09
N ILE A 190 -2.56 -4.43 15.95
CA ILE A 190 -3.59 -4.81 16.92
C ILE A 190 -3.64 -6.32 17.23
N ILE A 191 -3.35 -7.16 16.22
CA ILE A 191 -3.47 -8.62 16.33
C ILE A 191 -2.42 -9.25 17.25
N HIS A 192 -1.41 -8.50 17.69
CA HIS A 192 -0.35 -8.99 18.58
C HIS A 192 -0.81 -9.16 20.04
N GLN A 193 -1.91 -8.52 20.42
CA GLN A 193 -2.48 -8.63 21.77
C GLN A 193 -3.44 -9.82 21.91
N HIS A 194 -3.80 -10.46 20.78
CA HIS A 194 -4.80 -11.52 20.76
C HIS A 194 -4.29 -12.79 21.48
N PRO A 195 -5.12 -13.53 22.24
CA PRO A 195 -4.69 -14.74 22.95
C PRO A 195 -4.11 -15.86 22.06
N ALA A 196 -4.50 -15.88 20.78
CA ALA A 196 -3.97 -16.81 19.78
C ALA A 196 -2.57 -16.43 19.24
N THR A 197 -1.99 -15.33 19.71
CA THR A 197 -0.71 -14.82 19.22
C THR A 197 0.42 -15.80 19.46
N ASN A 198 1.24 -16.01 18.43
CA ASN A 198 2.47 -16.77 18.53
C ASN A 198 3.64 -15.91 18.02
N GLY A 199 4.43 -15.38 18.96
CA GLY A 199 5.55 -14.50 18.64
C GLY A 199 6.62 -15.16 17.77
N ALA A 200 6.86 -16.47 17.92
CA ALA A 200 7.78 -17.21 17.05
C ALA A 200 7.26 -17.27 15.61
N ALA A 201 5.96 -17.50 15.43
CA ALA A 201 5.34 -17.53 14.11
C ALA A 201 5.37 -16.15 13.42
N ILE A 202 5.08 -15.07 14.16
CA ILE A 202 5.18 -13.70 13.65
C ILE A 202 6.62 -13.38 13.24
N GLY A 203 7.59 -13.65 14.12
CA GLY A 203 9.00 -13.40 13.86
C GLY A 203 9.54 -14.19 12.66
N ASP A 204 9.29 -15.50 12.62
CA ASP A 204 9.75 -16.37 11.53
C ASP A 204 9.15 -15.98 10.18
N THR A 205 7.82 -15.83 10.10
CA THR A 205 7.14 -15.51 8.83
C THR A 205 7.46 -14.11 8.31
N SER A 206 7.53 -13.10 9.20
CA SER A 206 7.95 -11.73 8.86
C SER A 206 9.42 -11.69 8.42
N HIS A 207 10.30 -12.42 9.10
CA HIS A 207 11.73 -12.46 8.73
C HIS A 207 11.98 -13.21 7.42
N ARG A 208 11.18 -14.25 7.10
CA ARG A 208 11.20 -14.87 5.77
C ARG A 208 10.85 -13.86 4.69
N ASP A 209 9.82 -13.07 4.91
CA ASP A 209 9.41 -12.00 4.00
C ASP A 209 10.48 -10.91 3.85
N PHE A 210 11.21 -10.58 4.91
CA PHE A 210 12.33 -9.64 4.85
C PHE A 210 13.51 -10.13 3.99
N ARG A 211 13.73 -11.44 3.90
CA ARG A 211 14.85 -12.02 3.13
C ARG A 211 14.53 -12.28 1.66
N ARG A 212 13.28 -12.11 1.23
CA ARG A 212 12.82 -12.40 -0.14
C ARG A 212 13.05 -11.24 -1.10
#